data_AF-A0A9W9V1Y1-F1
#
_entry.id   AF-A0A9W9V1Y1-F1
#
_cell.length_a   1.000
_cell.length_b   1.000
_cell.length_c   1.000
_cell.angle_alpha   90.00
_cell.angle_beta   90.00
_cell.angle_gamma   90.00
#
_symmetry.space_group_name_H-M   'P 1'
#
loop_
_entity.id
_entity.type
_entity.pdbx_description
1 polymer ?
#
loop_
_entity_poly.entity_id
_entity_poly.type
_entity_poly.pdbx_seq_one_letter_code
_entity_poly.pdbx_strand_id
1 'polypeptide(L)'
;MRTVLMNSIRLTKDPQTVRDALEELHIRSYIRPSVSNFGRIIIIHSLIEWNWQIQRFYSNKLSQLTPKAARKPPGSICSASSAAPYPASIPQILAWRNNARGCLDVLHWEALGISSKTGGIESPLFLVLHLARLILLTPVSHLRTLAEYRCNHGASGTCEPRTLPNEDVSVVRYWFTYDKYKCRLAVLHAGAIYWHIRRYSSDAILQPFAPFLATLVLWTYATCSSAKASSPQIPPAGLEGGSGPNLHAGSVAGDGNATTTRNHRGWIGADPIPDEMNELSSGSDSDTSDCSNSPPRAPSFMHLDRPFDDELAQHFIRLADTMQASVDRVGDLCTTVPAGVLKEGSRLLREKFRKWDVSKTYATTLEDLMLPNPLS
;
A
#
# COMPACT_ATOMS: atom_id res chain seq x y z
N MET A 1 33.99 -31.09 24.76
CA MET A 1 33.77 -30.73 23.34
C MET A 1 32.29 -30.41 23.13
N ARG A 2 31.89 -29.15 23.31
CA ARG A 2 30.67 -28.52 22.78
C ARG A 2 30.66 -27.06 23.25
N THR A 3 31.56 -26.30 22.65
CA THR A 3 31.64 -24.85 22.74
C THR A 3 30.78 -24.27 21.63
N VAL A 4 29.45 -24.36 21.75
CA VAL A 4 28.53 -23.66 20.85
C VAL A 4 27.25 -23.38 21.62
N LEU A 5 27.20 -22.25 22.34
CA LEU A 5 25.98 -21.54 22.74
C LEU A 5 26.40 -20.42 23.68
N MET A 6 26.72 -19.28 23.08
CA MET A 6 26.55 -17.92 23.58
C MET A 6 27.41 -17.02 22.69
N ASN A 7 26.98 -16.83 21.45
CA ASN A 7 27.35 -15.61 20.75
C ASN A 7 26.62 -14.48 21.46
N SER A 8 27.30 -14.01 22.50
CA SER A 8 27.12 -12.75 23.18
C SER A 8 26.59 -11.72 22.19
N ILE A 9 25.39 -11.21 22.45
CA ILE A 9 24.97 -9.91 21.94
C ILE A 9 26.07 -8.98 22.45
N ARG A 10 27.07 -8.72 21.60
CA ARG A 10 28.05 -7.69 21.88
C ARG A 10 27.22 -6.41 21.97
N LEU A 11 26.97 -5.95 23.19
CA LEU A 11 26.80 -4.54 23.49
C LEU A 11 28.12 -3.87 23.10
N THR A 12 28.39 -3.77 21.79
CA THR A 12 29.53 -3.02 21.29
C THR A 12 29.29 -1.58 21.67
N LYS A 13 30.23 -1.00 22.42
CA LYS A 13 30.27 0.43 22.74
C LYS A 13 30.41 1.32 21.49
N ASP A 14 30.60 0.72 20.32
CA ASP A 14 30.76 1.41 19.05
C ASP A 14 29.43 1.97 18.54
N PRO A 15 29.41 3.22 18.03
CA PRO A 15 28.21 3.83 17.49
C PRO A 15 27.69 3.02 16.29
N GLN A 16 26.38 2.74 16.26
CA GLN A 16 25.73 2.09 15.11
C GLN A 16 25.79 3.02 13.90
N THR A 17 26.34 2.54 12.77
CA THR A 17 26.16 3.26 11.51
C THR A 17 24.75 3.03 10.97
N VAL A 18 24.25 3.96 10.14
CA VAL A 18 22.95 3.79 9.45
C VAL A 18 22.93 2.55 8.58
N ARG A 19 24.07 2.21 7.94
CA ARG A 19 24.21 0.99 7.14
C ARG A 19 24.00 -0.26 7.98
N ASP A 20 24.70 -0.37 9.12
CA ASP A 20 24.56 -1.53 10.00
C ASP A 20 23.13 -1.68 10.52
N ALA A 21 22.48 -0.55 10.86
CA ALA A 21 21.08 -0.55 11.28
C ALA A 21 20.14 -1.03 10.17
N LEU A 22 20.37 -0.61 8.91
CA LEU A 22 19.57 -1.07 7.78
C LEU A 22 19.78 -2.55 7.50
N GLU A 23 21.01 -3.04 7.57
CA GLU A 23 21.31 -4.47 7.36
C GLU A 23 20.64 -5.33 8.45
N GLU A 24 20.77 -4.95 9.73
CA GLU A 24 20.07 -5.63 10.82
C GLU A 24 18.55 -5.59 10.65
N LEU A 25 18.01 -4.46 10.21
CA LEU A 25 16.58 -4.31 10.03
C LEU A 25 16.04 -5.16 8.85
N HIS A 26 16.71 -5.15 7.69
CA HIS A 26 16.29 -5.93 6.52
C HIS A 26 16.46 -7.43 6.72
N ILE A 27 17.53 -7.86 7.39
CA ILE A 27 17.89 -9.28 7.53
C ILE A 27 17.26 -9.90 8.77
N ARG A 28 17.25 -9.18 9.90
CA ARG A 28 16.87 -9.72 11.21
C ARG A 28 15.57 -9.14 11.75
N SER A 29 14.95 -8.21 11.04
CA SER A 29 13.74 -7.51 11.51
C SER A 29 13.92 -6.93 12.91
N TYR A 30 15.11 -6.35 13.16
CA TYR A 30 15.53 -5.88 14.47
C TYR A 30 16.04 -4.44 14.40
N ILE A 31 15.71 -3.67 15.43
CA ILE A 31 16.25 -2.32 15.66
C ILE A 31 16.78 -2.24 17.08
N ARG A 32 17.97 -1.65 17.27
CA ARG A 32 18.53 -1.50 18.62
C ARG A 32 17.64 -0.56 19.47
N PRO A 33 17.33 -0.92 20.73
CA PRO A 33 16.55 -0.05 21.62
C PRO A 33 17.17 1.33 21.88
N SER A 34 18.50 1.45 21.75
CA SER A 34 19.24 2.70 21.94
C SER A 34 19.04 3.71 20.79
N VAL A 35 18.42 3.32 19.67
CA VAL A 35 18.21 4.22 18.53
C VAL A 35 17.11 5.22 18.86
N SER A 36 17.48 6.50 18.90
CA SER A 36 16.58 7.62 19.16
C SER A 36 15.52 7.79 18.07
N ASN A 37 14.44 8.53 18.35
CA ASN A 37 13.42 8.86 17.34
C ASN A 37 14.03 9.55 16.10
N PHE A 38 15.03 10.42 16.29
CA PHE A 38 15.75 11.03 15.19
C PHE A 38 16.48 9.97 14.36
N GLY A 39 17.21 9.05 15.00
CA GLY A 39 17.86 7.94 14.30
C GLY A 39 16.88 7.05 13.53
N ARG A 40 15.70 6.77 14.12
CA ARG A 40 14.62 6.02 13.45
C ARG A 40 14.10 6.76 12.22
N ILE A 41 13.94 8.09 12.28
CA ILE A 41 13.57 8.91 11.11
C ILE A 41 14.62 8.78 10.00
N ILE A 42 15.92 8.88 10.34
CA ILE A 42 17.00 8.71 9.35
C ILE A 42 16.93 7.31 8.71
N ILE A 43 16.74 6.26 9.49
CA ILE A 43 16.58 4.89 8.99
C ILE A 43 15.38 4.78 8.03
N ILE A 44 14.24 5.39 8.36
CA ILE A 44 13.05 5.40 7.48
C ILE A 44 13.37 6.09 6.14
N HIS A 45 14.04 7.24 6.17
CA HIS A 45 14.47 7.90 4.93
C HIS A 45 15.43 7.04 4.12
N SER A 46 16.38 6.38 4.78
CA SER A 46 17.32 5.48 4.09
C SER A 46 16.63 4.24 3.51
N LEU A 47 15.57 3.72 4.14
CA LEU A 47 14.74 2.64 3.57
C LEU A 47 14.05 3.07 2.27
N ILE A 48 13.49 4.28 2.24
CA ILE A 48 12.85 4.85 1.04
C ILE A 48 13.89 5.01 -0.07
N GLU A 49 15.02 5.63 0.24
CA GLU A 49 16.10 5.86 -0.73
C GLU A 49 16.64 4.54 -1.29
N TRP A 50 16.84 3.53 -0.43
CA TRP A 50 17.26 2.20 -0.87
C TRP A 50 16.26 1.58 -1.86
N ASN A 51 14.95 1.68 -1.59
CA ASN A 51 13.93 1.16 -2.50
C ASN A 51 13.93 1.90 -3.85
N TRP A 52 14.15 3.22 -3.86
CA TRP A 52 14.30 3.97 -5.09
C TRP A 52 15.54 3.56 -5.88
N GLN A 53 16.66 3.27 -5.22
CA GLN A 53 17.87 2.78 -5.87
C GLN A 53 17.63 1.40 -6.51
N ILE A 54 16.99 0.48 -5.79
CA ILE A 54 16.58 -0.82 -6.33
C ILE A 54 15.70 -0.66 -7.56
N GLN A 55 14.67 0.20 -7.48
CA GLN A 55 13.79 0.47 -8.61
C GLN A 55 14.57 1.03 -9.82
N ARG A 56 15.43 2.03 -9.62
CA ARG A 56 16.28 2.58 -10.70
C ARG A 56 17.19 1.51 -11.31
N PHE A 57 17.77 0.64 -10.49
CA PHE A 57 18.64 -0.44 -10.95
C PHE A 57 17.87 -1.44 -11.83
N TYR A 58 16.73 -1.95 -11.36
CA TYR A 58 15.97 -2.97 -12.11
C TYR A 58 15.17 -2.39 -13.28
N SER A 59 14.81 -1.11 -13.26
CA SER A 59 14.16 -0.43 -14.39
C SER A 59 15.14 0.02 -15.48
N ASN A 60 16.44 0.15 -15.18
CA ASN A 60 17.44 0.60 -16.14
C ASN A 60 18.01 -0.56 -16.96
N LYS A 61 17.78 -0.54 -18.28
CA LYS A 61 18.32 -1.53 -19.22
C LYS A 61 19.84 -1.63 -19.15
N LEU A 62 20.56 -0.52 -18.98
CA LEU A 62 22.02 -0.51 -18.89
C LEU A 62 22.53 -1.21 -17.63
N SER A 63 21.83 -1.08 -16.51
CA SER A 63 22.17 -1.75 -15.25
C SER A 63 22.08 -3.28 -15.34
N GLN A 64 21.31 -3.80 -16.30
CA GLN A 64 21.17 -5.23 -16.55
C GLN A 64 22.18 -5.78 -17.57
N LEU A 65 22.93 -4.91 -18.27
CA LEU A 65 23.92 -5.35 -19.25
C LEU A 65 25.22 -5.78 -18.58
N THR A 66 25.73 -6.95 -18.96
CA THR A 66 27.09 -7.36 -18.62
C THR A 66 28.04 -6.94 -19.75
N PRO A 67 29.03 -6.04 -19.51
CA PRO A 67 29.85 -5.44 -20.55
C PRO A 67 30.58 -6.42 -21.49
N LYS A 68 30.86 -7.66 -21.04
CA LYS A 68 31.61 -8.67 -21.80
C LYS A 68 30.74 -9.55 -22.74
N ALA A 69 29.42 -9.47 -22.66
CA ALA A 69 28.50 -10.29 -23.47
C ALA A 69 28.04 -9.60 -24.78
N ALA A 70 28.49 -8.37 -25.05
CA ALA A 70 27.98 -7.51 -26.12
C ALA A 70 28.74 -7.63 -27.45
N ARG A 71 29.12 -8.84 -27.88
CA ARG A 71 29.42 -9.14 -29.29
C ARG A 71 28.27 -9.92 -29.93
N LYS A 72 27.04 -9.42 -29.80
CA LYS A 72 25.92 -9.89 -30.64
C LYS A 72 25.80 -8.98 -31.86
N PRO A 73 25.57 -9.53 -33.06
CA PRO A 73 25.48 -8.74 -34.28
C PRO A 73 24.30 -7.76 -34.26
N PRO A 74 24.34 -6.67 -35.07
CA PRO A 74 23.48 -5.49 -34.95
C PRO A 74 21.99 -5.67 -35.34
N GLY A 75 21.43 -6.87 -35.20
CA GLY A 75 20.05 -7.20 -35.61
C GLY A 75 19.17 -7.82 -34.52
N SER A 76 19.71 -8.09 -33.32
CA SER A 76 18.96 -8.76 -32.22
C SER A 76 18.57 -7.84 -31.06
N ILE A 77 18.76 -6.53 -31.18
CA ILE A 77 18.22 -5.59 -30.20
C ILE A 77 16.74 -5.46 -30.53
N CYS A 78 15.92 -6.35 -29.98
CA CYS A 78 14.47 -6.24 -30.06
C CYS A 78 14.07 -4.81 -29.70
N SER A 79 13.51 -4.12 -30.68
CA SER A 79 12.78 -2.88 -30.49
C SER A 79 11.57 -3.21 -29.63
N ALA A 80 11.74 -3.17 -28.31
CA ALA A 80 10.66 -3.24 -27.35
C ALA A 80 10.43 -1.83 -26.83
N SER A 81 9.72 -1.05 -27.65
CA SER A 81 8.86 0.01 -27.15
C SER A 81 7.69 -0.68 -26.46
N SER A 82 7.82 -0.94 -25.16
CA SER A 82 6.66 -1.19 -24.30
C SER A 82 6.75 -0.20 -23.15
N ALA A 83 5.64 0.46 -22.85
CA ALA A 83 5.49 1.35 -21.70
C ALA A 83 6.21 0.80 -20.46
N ALA A 84 6.81 1.69 -19.65
CA ALA A 84 7.51 1.25 -18.46
C ALA A 84 6.55 0.40 -17.60
N PRO A 85 6.89 -0.86 -17.31
CA PRO A 85 6.01 -1.71 -16.51
C PRO A 85 5.83 -1.08 -15.13
N TYR A 86 4.61 -1.19 -14.58
CA TYR A 86 4.34 -0.80 -13.19
C TYR A 86 5.46 -1.36 -12.29
N PRO A 87 6.19 -0.56 -11.49
CA PRO A 87 7.46 -1.01 -10.89
C PRO A 87 7.35 -2.33 -10.11
N ALA A 88 6.26 -2.50 -9.35
CA ALA A 88 6.02 -3.72 -8.58
C ALA A 88 5.46 -4.90 -9.38
N SER A 89 5.35 -4.80 -10.71
CA SER A 89 5.22 -5.97 -11.60
C SER A 89 6.57 -6.66 -11.83
N ILE A 90 7.69 -6.03 -11.48
CA ILE A 90 9.02 -6.64 -11.48
C ILE A 90 9.22 -7.38 -10.14
N PRO A 91 9.45 -8.71 -10.13
CA PRO A 91 9.50 -9.50 -8.89
C PRO A 91 10.52 -9.00 -7.86
N GLN A 92 11.70 -8.55 -8.31
CA GLN A 92 12.75 -8.04 -7.43
C GLN A 92 12.32 -6.75 -6.73
N ILE A 93 11.71 -5.82 -7.47
CA ILE A 93 11.18 -4.56 -6.90
C ILE A 93 10.06 -4.88 -5.91
N LEU A 94 9.16 -5.80 -6.26
CA LEU A 94 8.08 -6.23 -5.37
C LEU A 94 8.61 -6.84 -4.06
N ALA A 95 9.62 -7.69 -4.14
CA ALA A 95 10.24 -8.33 -2.97
C ALA A 95 10.89 -7.29 -2.05
N TRP A 96 11.66 -6.35 -2.59
CA TRP A 96 12.26 -5.27 -1.80
C TRP A 96 11.23 -4.34 -1.17
N ARG A 97 10.16 -3.98 -1.91
CA ARG A 97 9.04 -3.21 -1.36
C ARG A 97 8.37 -3.93 -0.18
N ASN A 98 8.15 -5.24 -0.31
CA ASN A 98 7.54 -6.05 0.74
C ASN A 98 8.45 -6.19 1.98
N ASN A 99 9.75 -6.38 1.77
CA ASN A 99 10.72 -6.41 2.88
C ASN A 99 10.77 -5.05 3.60
N ALA A 100 10.87 -3.95 2.85
CA ALA A 100 10.88 -2.60 3.43
C ALA A 100 9.61 -2.29 4.21
N ARG A 101 8.44 -2.77 3.76
CA ARG A 101 7.21 -2.70 4.55
C ARG A 101 7.35 -3.46 5.87
N GLY A 102 7.91 -4.67 5.87
CA GLY A 102 8.19 -5.42 7.10
C GLY A 102 9.13 -4.66 8.06
N CYS A 103 10.15 -3.98 7.52
CA CYS A 103 11.01 -3.09 8.29
C CYS A 103 10.24 -1.93 8.94
N LEU A 104 9.32 -1.31 8.19
CA LEU A 104 8.46 -0.24 8.73
C LEU A 104 7.49 -0.77 9.80
N ASP A 105 7.07 -2.03 9.73
CA ASP A 105 6.21 -2.64 10.75
C ASP A 105 6.98 -2.84 12.06
N VAL A 106 8.22 -3.35 12.02
CA VAL A 106 9.10 -3.42 13.20
C VAL A 106 9.24 -2.05 13.87
N LEU A 107 9.55 -1.01 13.08
CA LEU A 107 9.68 0.35 13.60
C LEU A 107 8.37 0.90 14.17
N HIS A 108 7.22 0.52 13.60
CA HIS A 108 5.91 0.93 14.06
C HIS A 108 5.55 0.25 15.38
N TRP A 109 5.73 -1.06 15.51
CA TRP A 109 5.49 -1.80 16.76
C TRP A 109 6.30 -1.23 17.91
N GLU A 110 7.57 -0.90 17.66
CA GLU A 110 8.42 -0.22 18.63
C GLU A 110 7.90 1.17 19.00
N ALA A 111 7.45 1.97 18.02
CA ALA A 111 6.85 3.28 18.28
C ALA A 111 5.54 3.17 19.08
N LEU A 112 4.72 2.15 18.79
CA LEU A 112 3.47 1.86 19.49
C LEU A 112 3.71 1.43 20.93
N GLY A 113 4.72 0.59 21.18
CA GLY A 113 5.13 0.19 22.53
C GLY A 113 5.59 1.38 23.38
N ILE A 114 6.28 2.36 22.78
CA ILE A 114 6.65 3.62 23.46
C ILE A 114 5.41 4.49 23.71
N SER A 115 4.58 4.72 22.69
CA SER A 115 3.35 5.52 22.79
C SER A 115 2.41 5.01 23.88
N SER A 116 2.24 3.68 23.96
CA SER A 116 1.39 3.02 24.97
C SER A 116 1.86 3.31 26.39
N LYS A 117 3.18 3.39 26.62
CA LYS A 117 3.76 3.75 27.93
C LYS A 117 3.59 5.24 28.25
N THR A 118 3.40 6.09 27.25
CA THR A 118 3.24 7.55 27.40
C THR A 118 1.79 7.99 27.21
N GLY A 119 0.82 7.14 27.55
CA GLY A 119 -0.61 7.49 27.54
C GLY A 119 -1.24 7.55 26.14
N GLY A 120 -0.67 6.88 25.14
CA GLY A 120 -1.21 6.81 23.78
C GLY A 120 -0.95 8.05 22.93
N ILE A 121 0.03 8.88 23.31
CA ILE A 121 0.41 10.06 22.54
C ILE A 121 1.33 9.65 21.37
N GLU A 122 0.88 9.91 20.15
CA GLU A 122 1.70 9.67 18.95
C GLU A 122 2.78 10.73 18.81
N SER A 123 4.04 10.30 18.78
CA SER A 123 5.15 11.17 18.43
C SER A 123 5.18 11.47 16.91
N PRO A 124 5.92 12.50 16.44
CA PRO A 124 6.07 12.79 15.00
C PRO A 124 6.58 11.61 14.15
N LEU A 125 7.19 10.60 14.78
CA LEU A 125 7.62 9.37 14.11
C LEU A 125 6.45 8.62 13.44
N PHE A 126 5.25 8.64 14.03
CA PHE A 126 4.07 8.00 13.44
C PHE A 126 3.71 8.61 12.09
N LEU A 127 3.76 9.94 11.97
CA LEU A 127 3.54 10.62 10.70
C LEU A 127 4.55 10.19 9.65
N VAL A 128 5.84 10.14 10.01
CA VAL A 128 6.92 9.71 9.09
C VAL A 128 6.73 8.25 8.69
N LEU A 129 6.33 7.39 9.62
CA LEU A 129 6.02 5.98 9.36
C LEU A 129 4.83 5.80 8.40
N HIS A 130 3.76 6.58 8.54
CA HIS A 130 2.61 6.52 7.63
C HIS A 130 2.95 7.14 6.26
N LEU A 131 3.67 8.26 6.24
CA LEU A 131 4.13 8.89 5.01
C LEU A 131 5.06 7.97 4.21
N ALA A 132 6.01 7.30 4.87
CA ALA A 132 6.89 6.33 4.25
C ALA A 132 6.10 5.18 3.59
N ARG A 133 5.04 4.71 4.26
CA ARG A 133 4.15 3.70 3.69
C ARG A 133 3.41 4.22 2.45
N LEU A 134 2.92 5.46 2.45
CA LEU A 134 2.36 6.04 1.22
C LEU A 134 3.38 6.10 0.09
N ILE A 135 4.61 6.55 0.38
CA ILE A 135 5.67 6.66 -0.64
C ILE A 135 6.02 5.29 -1.24
N LEU A 136 6.07 4.23 -0.44
CA LEU A 136 6.39 2.88 -0.91
C LEU A 136 5.21 2.19 -1.61
N LEU A 137 3.97 2.44 -1.17
CA LEU A 137 2.79 1.71 -1.63
C LEU A 137 2.08 2.36 -2.82
N THR A 138 2.40 3.61 -3.16
CA THR A 138 1.66 4.39 -4.16
C THR A 138 2.56 4.90 -5.28
N PRO A 139 2.04 5.04 -6.51
CA PRO A 139 2.78 5.61 -7.63
C PRO A 139 2.84 7.14 -7.54
N VAL A 140 3.52 7.68 -6.52
CA VAL A 140 3.49 9.11 -6.13
C VAL A 140 3.71 10.07 -7.30
N SER A 141 4.72 9.80 -8.14
CA SER A 141 5.02 10.64 -9.31
C SER A 141 3.83 10.71 -10.28
N HIS A 142 3.22 9.56 -10.58
CA HIS A 142 2.10 9.46 -11.51
C HIS A 142 0.81 10.08 -10.94
N LEU A 143 0.55 9.88 -9.64
CA LEU A 143 -0.58 10.55 -8.96
C LEU A 143 -0.45 12.06 -9.07
N ARG A 144 0.75 12.60 -8.84
CA ARG A 144 1.02 14.03 -8.94
C ARG A 144 0.94 14.54 -10.37
N THR A 145 1.54 13.85 -11.35
CA THR A 145 1.47 14.23 -12.77
C THR A 145 0.02 14.30 -13.25
N LEU A 146 -0.81 13.33 -12.89
CA LEU A 146 -2.24 13.34 -13.25
C LEU A 146 -3.00 14.47 -12.57
N ALA A 147 -2.69 14.77 -11.31
CA ALA A 147 -3.27 15.90 -10.60
C ALA A 147 -2.92 17.23 -11.28
N GLU A 148 -1.63 17.47 -11.53
CA GLU A 148 -1.13 18.68 -12.21
C GLU A 148 -1.68 18.81 -13.63
N TYR A 149 -1.77 17.69 -14.37
CA TYR A 149 -2.40 17.65 -15.70
C TYR A 149 -3.86 18.10 -15.62
N ARG A 150 -4.64 17.56 -14.67
CA ARG A 150 -6.04 17.95 -14.46
C ARG A 150 -6.19 19.45 -14.15
N CYS A 151 -5.35 20.01 -13.27
CA CYS A 151 -5.41 21.45 -12.96
C CYS A 151 -5.11 22.33 -14.19
N ASN A 152 -4.08 21.99 -14.96
CA ASN A 152 -3.67 22.79 -16.12
C ASN A 152 -4.70 22.76 -17.27
N HIS A 153 -5.37 21.63 -17.48
CA HIS A 153 -6.43 21.52 -18.48
C HIS A 153 -7.75 22.15 -18.00
N GLY A 154 -7.93 22.21 -16.69
CA GLY A 154 -9.02 22.93 -16.02
C GLY A 154 -8.92 24.46 -16.10
N ALA A 155 -7.76 25.03 -16.48
CA ALA A 155 -7.52 26.47 -16.42
C ALA A 155 -7.25 27.13 -17.79
N SER A 156 -6.80 26.38 -18.80
CA SER A 156 -6.39 26.94 -20.09
C SER A 156 -7.49 26.81 -21.16
N GLY A 157 -8.15 27.92 -21.49
CA GLY A 157 -9.07 28.04 -22.63
C GLY A 157 -8.39 28.05 -24.01
N THR A 158 -7.15 27.54 -24.11
CA THR A 158 -6.38 27.52 -25.36
C THR A 158 -6.38 26.12 -25.96
N CYS A 159 -6.97 26.01 -27.16
CA CYS A 159 -7.00 24.82 -28.00
C CYS A 159 -5.60 24.33 -28.39
N GLU A 160 -4.96 23.55 -27.54
CA GLU A 160 -3.95 22.57 -27.96
C GLU A 160 -4.29 21.26 -27.22
N PRO A 161 -4.79 20.22 -27.90
CA PRO A 161 -5.13 18.95 -27.27
C PRO A 161 -3.85 18.24 -26.82
N ARG A 162 -3.35 18.57 -25.63
CA ARG A 162 -2.24 17.85 -25.03
C ARG A 162 -2.73 16.47 -24.62
N THR A 163 -2.26 15.44 -25.32
CA THR A 163 -2.64 14.04 -25.11
C THR A 163 -2.54 13.67 -23.62
N LEU A 164 -3.60 13.04 -23.09
CA LEU A 164 -3.62 12.50 -21.73
C LEU A 164 -2.35 11.67 -21.51
N PRO A 165 -1.66 11.77 -20.36
CA PRO A 165 -0.48 10.97 -20.08
C PRO A 165 -0.88 9.49 -19.93
N ASN A 166 -0.97 8.78 -21.06
CA ASN A 166 -1.51 7.42 -21.12
C ASN A 166 -0.73 6.46 -20.20
N GLU A 167 0.57 6.69 -20.07
CA GLU A 167 1.43 5.96 -19.14
C GLU A 167 1.00 6.17 -17.68
N ASP A 168 0.90 7.41 -17.21
CA ASP A 168 0.51 7.71 -15.81
C ASP A 168 -0.88 7.15 -15.48
N VAL A 169 -1.84 7.28 -16.40
CA VAL A 169 -3.18 6.70 -16.23
C VAL A 169 -3.11 5.17 -16.13
N SER A 170 -2.30 4.52 -16.99
CA SER A 170 -2.14 3.07 -16.96
C SER A 170 -1.53 2.57 -15.65
N VAL A 171 -0.53 3.28 -15.11
CA VAL A 171 0.15 2.94 -13.86
C VAL A 171 -0.81 3.08 -12.67
N VAL A 172 -1.57 4.17 -12.61
CA VAL A 172 -2.54 4.40 -11.52
C VAL A 172 -3.69 3.40 -11.60
N ARG A 173 -4.17 3.08 -12.81
CA ARG A 173 -5.18 2.02 -13.01
C ARG A 173 -4.64 0.65 -12.60
N TYR A 174 -3.38 0.34 -12.89
CA TYR A 174 -2.76 -0.92 -12.48
C TYR A 174 -2.68 -1.01 -10.95
N TRP A 175 -2.22 0.06 -10.30
CA TRP A 175 -2.16 0.14 -8.83
C TRP A 175 -3.53 -0.07 -8.17
N PHE A 176 -4.59 0.53 -8.72
CA PHE A 176 -5.95 0.38 -8.21
C PHE A 176 -6.53 -1.02 -8.44
N THR A 177 -6.37 -1.57 -9.65
CA THR A 177 -7.04 -2.81 -10.06
C THR A 177 -6.26 -4.07 -9.68
N TYR A 178 -4.96 -4.11 -10.00
CA TYR A 178 -4.13 -5.31 -9.85
C TYR A 178 -3.31 -5.31 -8.56
N ASP A 179 -2.84 -4.15 -8.10
CA ASP A 179 -2.18 -4.01 -6.78
C ASP A 179 -3.17 -3.58 -5.68
N LYS A 180 -4.43 -4.02 -5.80
CA LYS A 180 -5.58 -3.55 -5.01
C LYS A 180 -5.38 -3.63 -3.50
N TYR A 181 -4.69 -4.66 -3.01
CA TYR A 181 -4.44 -4.84 -1.57
C TYR A 181 -3.47 -3.78 -1.03
N LYS A 182 -2.45 -3.42 -1.81
CA LYS A 182 -1.51 -2.35 -1.44
C LYS A 182 -2.14 -0.97 -1.61
N CYS A 183 -2.99 -0.81 -2.62
CA CYS A 183 -3.82 0.38 -2.79
C CYS A 183 -4.71 0.62 -1.56
N ARG A 184 -5.49 -0.38 -1.14
CA ARG A 184 -6.36 -0.30 0.05
C ARG A 184 -5.55 -0.10 1.34
N LEU A 185 -4.38 -0.74 1.48
CA LEU A 185 -3.48 -0.47 2.61
C LEU A 185 -2.96 0.97 2.62
N ALA A 186 -2.66 1.56 1.46
CA ALA A 186 -2.29 2.96 1.37
C ALA A 186 -3.44 3.90 1.78
N VAL A 187 -4.70 3.56 1.43
CA VAL A 187 -5.89 4.30 1.88
C VAL A 187 -5.99 4.32 3.42
N LEU A 188 -5.74 3.19 4.09
CA LEU A 188 -5.69 3.13 5.55
C LEU A 188 -4.63 4.08 6.14
N HIS A 189 -3.42 4.08 5.56
CA HIS A 189 -2.36 4.97 6.04
C HIS A 189 -2.59 6.44 5.70
N ALA A 190 -3.30 6.75 4.63
CA ALA A 190 -3.74 8.11 4.33
C ALA A 190 -4.74 8.61 5.39
N GLY A 191 -5.68 7.76 5.81
CA GLY A 191 -6.57 8.03 6.94
C GLY A 191 -5.80 8.23 8.26
N ALA A 192 -4.81 7.38 8.55
CA ALA A 192 -3.94 7.53 9.72
C ALA A 192 -3.16 8.86 9.73
N ILE A 193 -2.71 9.35 8.56
CA ILE A 193 -2.11 10.70 8.43
C ILE A 193 -3.12 11.78 8.82
N TYR A 194 -4.36 11.70 8.35
CA TYR A 194 -5.41 12.66 8.74
C TYR A 194 -5.67 12.63 10.24
N TRP A 195 -5.75 11.43 10.84
CA TRP A 195 -5.88 11.27 12.30
C TRP A 195 -4.73 11.97 13.04
N HIS A 196 -3.49 11.68 12.63
CA HIS A 196 -2.30 12.22 13.26
C HIS A 196 -2.23 13.74 13.14
N ILE A 197 -2.41 14.29 11.94
CA ILE A 197 -2.34 15.74 11.70
C ILE A 197 -3.40 16.51 12.51
N ARG A 198 -4.60 15.95 12.69
CA ARG A 198 -5.63 16.67 13.45
C ARG A 198 -5.31 16.80 14.95
N ARG A 199 -4.53 15.87 15.51
CA ARG A 199 -4.29 15.76 16.97
C ARG A 199 -2.88 16.05 17.41
N TYR A 200 -1.90 15.58 16.66
CA TYR A 200 -0.50 15.51 17.03
C TYR A 200 0.41 16.28 16.06
N SER A 201 -0.16 17.11 15.16
CA SER A 201 0.62 17.93 14.22
C SER A 201 1.70 18.72 14.96
N SER A 202 2.93 18.56 14.50
CA SER A 202 4.12 19.26 14.95
C SER A 202 4.63 20.03 13.74
N ASP A 203 4.81 21.33 13.80
CA ASP A 203 5.09 22.19 12.64
C ASP A 203 6.45 21.92 11.93
N ALA A 204 6.62 20.72 11.37
CA ALA A 204 7.84 20.18 10.77
C ALA A 204 7.74 20.20 9.25
N ILE A 205 8.89 20.28 8.58
CA ILE A 205 8.98 20.53 7.13
C ILE A 205 8.29 19.46 6.25
N LEU A 206 8.19 18.22 6.74
CA LEU A 206 7.52 17.13 6.01
C LEU A 206 6.00 17.13 6.23
N GLN A 207 5.49 17.85 7.24
CA GLN A 207 4.08 17.81 7.59
C GLN A 207 3.16 18.41 6.53
N PRO A 208 3.49 19.43 5.74
CA PRO A 208 2.64 19.86 4.63
C PRO A 208 2.54 18.80 3.53
N PHE A 209 3.62 18.06 3.26
CA PHE A 209 3.62 17.04 2.21
C PHE A 209 2.76 15.83 2.56
N ALA A 210 2.71 15.45 3.85
CA ALA A 210 1.95 14.28 4.30
C ALA A 210 0.43 14.32 4.00
N PRO A 211 -0.35 15.34 4.45
CA PRO A 211 -1.76 15.44 4.14
C PRO A 211 -1.99 15.74 2.67
N PHE A 212 -1.08 16.43 1.97
CA PHE A 212 -1.17 16.60 0.52
C PHE A 212 -1.15 15.24 -0.20
N LEU A 213 -0.15 14.41 0.06
CA LEU A 213 -0.06 13.08 -0.55
C LEU A 213 -1.22 12.17 -0.09
N ALA A 214 -1.58 12.20 1.19
CA ALA A 214 -2.74 11.47 1.70
C ALA A 214 -4.03 11.86 0.95
N THR A 215 -4.23 13.17 0.71
CA THR A 215 -5.38 13.67 -0.05
C THR A 215 -5.38 13.10 -1.48
N LEU A 216 -4.25 13.13 -2.18
CA LEU A 216 -4.17 12.59 -3.55
C LEU A 216 -4.46 11.09 -3.59
N VAL A 217 -4.01 10.32 -2.60
CA VAL A 217 -4.29 8.88 -2.48
C VAL A 217 -5.78 8.64 -2.28
N LEU A 218 -6.41 9.32 -1.32
CA LEU A 218 -7.84 9.19 -1.03
C LEU A 218 -8.70 9.65 -2.21
N TRP A 219 -8.36 10.78 -2.83
CA TRP A 219 -9.06 11.34 -3.99
C TRP A 219 -8.99 10.41 -5.20
N THR A 220 -7.80 9.87 -5.48
CA THR A 220 -7.60 8.92 -6.58
C THR A 220 -8.42 7.65 -6.34
N TYR A 221 -8.36 7.11 -5.12
CA TYR A 221 -9.14 5.92 -4.76
C TYR A 221 -10.65 6.15 -4.91
N ALA A 222 -11.17 7.27 -4.41
CA ALA A 222 -12.58 7.65 -4.55
C ALA A 222 -12.99 7.81 -6.03
N THR A 223 -12.15 8.48 -6.83
CA THR A 223 -12.39 8.68 -8.27
C THR A 223 -12.44 7.36 -9.04
N CYS A 224 -11.48 6.46 -8.80
CA CYS A 224 -11.45 5.14 -9.43
C CYS A 224 -12.63 4.26 -8.97
N SER A 225 -13.02 4.35 -7.70
CA SER A 225 -14.15 3.58 -7.16
C SER A 225 -15.48 4.06 -7.74
N SER A 226 -15.68 5.37 -7.84
CA SER A 226 -16.85 5.96 -8.49
C SER A 226 -16.93 5.56 -9.98
N ALA A 227 -15.81 5.62 -10.71
CA ALA A 227 -15.76 5.18 -12.11
C ALA A 227 -16.06 3.68 -12.29
N LYS A 228 -15.62 2.83 -11.33
CA LYS A 228 -15.95 1.40 -11.31
C LYS A 228 -17.44 1.16 -11.07
N ALA A 229 -18.07 1.93 -10.20
CA ALA A 229 -19.51 1.84 -9.91
C ALA A 229 -20.39 2.33 -11.07
N SER A 230 -19.92 3.33 -11.85
CA SER A 230 -20.65 3.83 -13.02
C SER A 230 -20.50 2.97 -14.28
N SER A 231 -19.58 1.99 -14.29
CA SER A 231 -19.40 1.12 -15.45
C SER A 231 -20.53 0.08 -15.50
N PRO A 232 -21.29 -0.04 -16.62
CA PRO A 232 -22.40 -0.97 -16.71
C PRO A 232 -21.88 -2.41 -16.56
N GLN A 233 -22.26 -3.07 -15.46
CA GLN A 233 -22.06 -4.51 -15.33
C GLN A 233 -23.02 -5.20 -16.31
N ILE A 234 -22.46 -5.77 -17.38
CA ILE A 234 -23.20 -6.72 -18.22
C ILE A 234 -23.46 -7.93 -17.32
N PRO A 235 -24.73 -8.26 -16.99
CA PRO A 235 -25.00 -9.47 -16.23
C PRO A 235 -24.49 -10.69 -17.02
N PRO A 236 -23.89 -11.70 -16.37
CA PRO A 236 -23.52 -12.92 -17.07
C PRO A 236 -24.78 -13.48 -17.72
N ALA A 237 -24.73 -13.65 -19.04
CA ALA A 237 -25.83 -14.22 -19.81
C ALA A 237 -26.25 -15.54 -19.18
N GLY A 238 -27.53 -15.63 -18.83
CA GLY A 238 -28.13 -16.83 -18.24
C GLY A 238 -27.90 -18.04 -19.13
N LEU A 239 -27.44 -19.13 -18.51
CA LEU A 239 -27.56 -20.47 -19.07
C LEU A 239 -28.87 -21.06 -18.58
N GLU A 240 -29.94 -20.77 -19.31
CA GLU A 240 -31.09 -21.68 -19.38
C GLU A 240 -30.71 -22.90 -20.21
N GLY A 241 -31.00 -24.08 -19.67
CA GLY A 241 -31.47 -25.26 -20.42
C GLY A 241 -30.56 -25.87 -21.48
N GLY A 242 -29.87 -26.95 -21.13
CA GLY A 242 -29.22 -27.81 -22.12
C GLY A 242 -28.75 -29.14 -21.55
N SER A 243 -29.57 -30.18 -21.74
CA SER A 243 -29.34 -31.58 -21.41
C SER A 243 -27.92 -32.10 -21.66
N GLY A 244 -27.40 -32.86 -20.71
CA GLY A 244 -26.14 -33.61 -20.86
C GLY A 244 -26.23 -34.77 -21.86
N PRO A 245 -25.10 -35.45 -22.10
CA PRO A 245 -25.10 -36.88 -21.81
C PRO A 245 -23.87 -37.35 -21.02
N ASN A 246 -24.18 -38.31 -20.15
CA ASN A 246 -23.31 -39.26 -19.44
C ASN A 246 -22.23 -39.89 -20.34
N LEU A 247 -20.99 -39.98 -19.84
CA LEU A 247 -20.09 -41.11 -20.11
C LEU A 247 -19.23 -41.46 -18.89
N HIS A 248 -19.13 -42.76 -18.67
CA HIS A 248 -18.62 -43.48 -17.50
C HIS A 248 -17.09 -43.51 -17.33
N ALA A 249 -16.69 -43.51 -16.06
CA ALA A 249 -15.74 -44.41 -15.38
C ALA A 249 -14.32 -44.66 -15.93
N GLY A 250 -13.34 -44.48 -15.03
CA GLY A 250 -11.99 -45.02 -15.15
C GLY A 250 -11.13 -44.71 -13.92
N SER A 251 -11.31 -45.49 -12.85
CA SER A 251 -10.48 -45.50 -11.64
C SER A 251 -9.16 -46.25 -11.88
N VAL A 252 -8.02 -45.69 -11.48
CA VAL A 252 -6.81 -46.45 -11.15
C VAL A 252 -6.12 -45.81 -9.95
N ALA A 253 -5.90 -46.64 -8.93
CA ALA A 253 -5.26 -46.37 -7.65
C ALA A 253 -3.73 -46.36 -7.75
N GLY A 254 -3.07 -45.73 -6.75
CA GLY A 254 -1.62 -45.83 -6.54
C GLY A 254 -1.20 -45.20 -5.21
N ASP A 255 -0.95 -46.04 -4.21
CA ASP A 255 -0.51 -45.77 -2.84
C ASP A 255 0.87 -45.10 -2.71
N GLY A 256 1.10 -44.42 -1.58
CA GLY A 256 2.44 -43.95 -1.16
C GLY A 256 2.47 -43.15 0.14
N ASN A 257 2.55 -43.87 1.27
CA ASN A 257 2.52 -43.42 2.66
C ASN A 257 3.87 -42.82 3.15
N ALA A 258 3.88 -41.77 4.01
CA ALA A 258 4.83 -41.59 5.13
C ALA A 258 4.64 -40.28 5.96
N THR A 259 4.10 -40.48 7.17
CA THR A 259 4.61 -40.01 8.49
C THR A 259 4.78 -38.52 8.79
N THR A 260 3.78 -37.95 9.49
CA THR A 260 3.82 -36.66 10.21
C THR A 260 4.35 -36.82 11.64
N THR A 261 5.39 -36.07 12.02
CA THR A 261 5.71 -35.75 13.42
C THR A 261 5.50 -34.25 13.67
N ARG A 262 4.52 -33.94 14.53
CA ARG A 262 4.22 -32.60 15.07
C ARG A 262 5.39 -32.06 15.89
N ASN A 263 5.74 -30.79 15.70
CA ASN A 263 6.25 -29.93 16.77
C ASN A 263 5.90 -28.45 16.53
N HIS A 264 5.21 -27.86 17.50
CA HIS A 264 4.87 -26.45 17.60
C HIS A 264 6.11 -25.57 17.87
N ARG A 265 6.33 -24.50 17.09
CA ARG A 265 6.85 -23.18 17.54
C ARG A 265 7.01 -22.18 16.38
N GLY A 266 6.52 -20.95 16.61
CA GLY A 266 7.11 -19.69 16.14
C GLY A 266 7.16 -19.40 14.63
N TRP A 267 6.22 -18.59 14.15
CA TRP A 267 6.24 -18.00 12.80
C TRP A 267 7.46 -17.10 12.60
N ILE A 268 8.40 -17.54 11.75
CA ILE A 268 9.45 -16.71 11.17
C ILE A 268 9.53 -17.02 9.68
N GLY A 269 9.29 -16.00 8.85
CA GLY A 269 9.98 -15.77 7.58
C GLY A 269 9.62 -16.63 6.36
N ALA A 270 9.06 -15.93 5.36
CA ALA A 270 9.21 -16.15 3.92
C ALA A 270 8.69 -17.48 3.32
N ASP A 271 7.52 -17.41 2.68
CA ASP A 271 7.21 -18.13 1.44
C ASP A 271 6.07 -17.41 0.67
N PRO A 272 5.99 -17.56 -0.67
CA PRO A 272 5.06 -16.84 -1.52
C PRO A 272 3.63 -17.32 -1.30
N ILE A 273 2.66 -16.40 -1.35
CA ILE A 273 1.22 -16.69 -1.25
C ILE A 273 0.85 -17.62 -2.42
N PRO A 274 0.40 -18.87 -2.21
CA PRO A 274 -0.20 -19.67 -3.26
C PRO A 274 -1.67 -19.30 -3.41
N ASP A 275 -2.10 -19.08 -4.65
CA ASP A 275 -3.50 -19.08 -5.06
C ASP A 275 -4.04 -20.51 -4.97
N GLU A 276 -4.65 -20.90 -3.85
CA GLU A 276 -5.57 -22.06 -3.78
C GLU A 276 -6.28 -22.11 -2.42
N MET A 277 -7.55 -21.69 -2.37
CA MET A 277 -8.53 -22.18 -1.39
C MET A 277 -9.91 -22.14 -2.04
N ASN A 278 -10.15 -23.13 -2.90
CA ASN A 278 -11.50 -23.59 -3.23
C ASN A 278 -11.70 -24.94 -2.53
N GLU A 279 -12.89 -25.12 -1.95
CA GLU A 279 -13.42 -26.34 -1.33
C GLU A 279 -12.81 -26.80 0.01
N LEU A 280 -13.63 -26.78 1.07
CA LEU A 280 -14.30 -27.99 1.56
C LEU A 280 -15.28 -27.64 2.69
N SER A 281 -16.57 -27.75 2.37
CA SER A 281 -17.61 -28.06 3.35
C SER A 281 -17.74 -29.57 3.43
N SER A 282 -17.55 -30.17 4.60
CA SER A 282 -18.31 -31.33 5.11
C SER A 282 -17.66 -31.87 6.39
N GLY A 283 -18.44 -31.89 7.46
CA GLY A 283 -18.06 -32.43 8.76
C GLY A 283 -19.24 -32.26 9.69
N SER A 284 -20.15 -33.22 9.66
CA SER A 284 -21.24 -33.38 10.61
C SER A 284 -20.69 -33.68 11.99
N ASP A 285 -21.12 -32.93 13.01
CA ASP A 285 -21.31 -33.49 14.35
C ASP A 285 -22.48 -32.76 15.02
N SER A 286 -23.39 -33.58 15.52
CA SER A 286 -24.60 -33.21 16.23
C SER A 286 -24.26 -32.76 17.64
N ASP A 287 -24.63 -31.53 18.01
CA ASP A 287 -25.05 -31.23 19.38
C ASP A 287 -26.03 -30.05 19.38
N THR A 288 -27.22 -30.32 19.89
CA THR A 288 -28.33 -29.39 20.00
C THR A 288 -28.03 -28.34 21.08
N SER A 289 -27.79 -27.09 20.68
CA SER A 289 -28.11 -25.93 21.52
C SER A 289 -28.59 -24.78 20.64
N ASP A 290 -29.80 -24.33 20.96
CA ASP A 290 -30.60 -23.36 20.22
C ASP A 290 -30.09 -21.94 20.53
N CYS A 291 -29.23 -21.41 19.66
CA CYS A 291 -28.83 -20.00 19.64
C CYS A 291 -28.68 -19.58 18.17
N SER A 292 -29.72 -18.96 17.62
CA SER A 292 -29.76 -18.22 16.34
C SER A 292 -28.42 -18.15 15.57
N ASN A 293 -28.17 -19.14 14.72
CA ASN A 293 -27.02 -19.22 13.80
C ASN A 293 -27.17 -18.22 12.64
N SER A 294 -27.19 -16.92 12.94
CA SER A 294 -26.76 -15.93 11.95
C SER A 294 -25.24 -15.95 11.93
N PRO A 295 -24.57 -16.11 10.77
CA PRO A 295 -23.12 -15.94 10.71
C PRO A 295 -22.75 -14.57 11.31
N PRO A 296 -21.59 -14.43 11.98
CA PRO A 296 -21.16 -13.16 12.54
C PRO A 296 -21.28 -12.08 11.46
N ARG A 297 -22.06 -11.04 11.75
CA ARG A 297 -22.35 -10.00 10.76
C ARG A 297 -21.04 -9.29 10.42
N ALA A 298 -20.55 -9.49 9.20
CA ALA A 298 -19.33 -8.87 8.72
C ALA A 298 -19.42 -7.32 8.86
N PRO A 299 -18.34 -6.64 9.28
CA PRO A 299 -18.37 -5.20 9.47
C PRO A 299 -18.56 -4.51 8.12
N SER A 300 -19.64 -3.73 8.01
CA SER A 300 -20.00 -3.03 6.78
C SER A 300 -19.54 -1.56 6.77
N PHE A 301 -18.86 -1.09 7.81
CA PHE A 301 -18.49 0.32 7.99
C PHE A 301 -17.13 0.47 8.69
N MET A 302 -16.31 1.41 8.20
CA MET A 302 -15.02 1.79 8.78
C MET A 302 -14.85 3.30 8.76
N HIS A 303 -14.21 3.84 9.80
CA HIS A 303 -13.78 5.24 9.85
C HIS A 303 -12.25 5.29 9.72
N LEU A 304 -11.75 5.71 8.55
CA LEU A 304 -10.35 5.54 8.12
C LEU A 304 -9.34 6.38 8.91
N ASP A 305 -9.79 7.51 9.43
CA ASP A 305 -9.03 8.48 10.20
C ASP A 305 -9.41 8.42 11.69
N ARG A 306 -9.58 7.20 12.21
CA ARG A 306 -9.70 6.84 13.64
C ARG A 306 -8.84 5.60 13.91
N PRO A 307 -8.44 5.35 15.17
CA PRO A 307 -7.85 4.07 15.54
C PRO A 307 -8.83 2.93 15.25
N PHE A 308 -8.30 1.84 14.70
CA PHE A 308 -9.01 0.60 14.41
C PHE A 308 -8.08 -0.58 14.68
N ASP A 309 -8.65 -1.76 14.89
CA ASP A 309 -7.88 -3.00 15.06
C ASP A 309 -7.46 -3.62 13.72
N ASP A 310 -6.59 -4.64 13.81
CA ASP A 310 -6.05 -5.34 12.66
C ASP A 310 -7.12 -6.17 11.92
N GLU A 311 -8.18 -6.61 12.59
CA GLU A 311 -9.25 -7.40 11.97
C GLU A 311 -10.08 -6.52 11.02
N LEU A 312 -10.46 -5.32 11.47
CA LEU A 312 -11.16 -4.33 10.66
C LEU A 312 -10.30 -3.87 9.47
N ALA A 313 -9.01 -3.64 9.72
CA ALA A 313 -8.05 -3.28 8.66
C ALA A 313 -7.93 -4.39 7.61
N GLN A 314 -7.76 -5.65 8.03
CA GLN A 314 -7.69 -6.79 7.13
C GLN A 314 -9.00 -6.99 6.36
N HIS A 315 -10.14 -6.79 7.02
CA HIS A 315 -11.45 -6.88 6.38
C HIS A 315 -11.57 -5.85 5.26
N PHE A 316 -11.25 -4.59 5.52
CA PHE A 316 -11.24 -3.54 4.50
C PHE A 316 -10.27 -3.88 3.35
N ILE A 317 -9.05 -4.31 3.65
CA ILE A 317 -8.06 -4.66 2.60
C ILE A 317 -8.59 -5.78 1.69
N ARG A 318 -9.25 -6.81 2.24
CA ARG A 318 -9.78 -7.93 1.44
C ARG A 318 -11.09 -7.58 0.73
N LEU A 319 -12.01 -6.90 1.43
CA LEU A 319 -13.42 -6.76 1.06
C LEU A 319 -13.90 -5.30 1.05
N ALA A 320 -13.05 -4.32 0.71
CA ALA A 320 -13.44 -2.90 0.67
C ALA A 320 -14.74 -2.62 -0.14
N ASP A 321 -15.00 -3.41 -1.19
CA ASP A 321 -16.17 -3.24 -2.05
C ASP A 321 -17.50 -3.51 -1.30
N THR A 322 -17.46 -4.24 -0.17
CA THR A 322 -18.63 -4.53 0.68
C THR A 322 -18.70 -3.65 1.92
N MET A 323 -17.84 -2.63 2.01
CA MET A 323 -17.64 -1.85 3.23
C MET A 323 -17.66 -0.36 2.92
N GLN A 324 -18.45 0.39 3.69
CA GLN A 324 -18.45 1.84 3.67
C GLN A 324 -17.19 2.35 4.38
N ALA A 325 -16.42 3.23 3.73
CA ALA A 325 -15.14 3.72 4.26
C ALA A 325 -15.17 5.24 4.38
N SER A 326 -15.41 5.73 5.59
CA SER A 326 -15.64 7.16 5.85
C SER A 326 -14.43 7.87 6.41
N VAL A 327 -14.30 9.16 6.07
CA VAL A 327 -13.31 10.10 6.61
C VAL A 327 -14.06 11.27 7.27
N ASP A 328 -13.59 11.73 8.43
CA ASP A 328 -14.20 12.85 9.17
C ASP A 328 -14.28 14.09 8.25
N ARG A 329 -15.45 14.75 8.23
CA ARG A 329 -15.78 15.91 7.38
C ARG A 329 -15.83 15.66 5.87
N VAL A 330 -15.59 14.42 5.42
CA VAL A 330 -15.74 14.01 4.03
C VAL A 330 -16.98 13.13 3.87
N GLY A 331 -17.15 12.12 4.74
CA GLY A 331 -18.14 11.06 4.55
C GLY A 331 -17.51 9.84 3.86
N ASP A 332 -18.35 8.99 3.26
CA ASP A 332 -17.92 7.74 2.63
C ASP A 332 -17.16 7.97 1.31
N LEU A 333 -15.93 7.47 1.20
CA LEU A 333 -15.10 7.65 0.01
C LEU A 333 -15.70 7.05 -1.26
N CYS A 334 -16.50 5.98 -1.15
CA CYS A 334 -17.03 5.27 -2.30
C CYS A 334 -18.28 5.95 -2.90
N THR A 335 -19.07 6.64 -2.07
CA THR A 335 -20.28 7.35 -2.51
C THR A 335 -20.13 8.87 -2.54
N THR A 336 -19.16 9.43 -1.81
CA THR A 336 -18.95 10.89 -1.75
C THR A 336 -18.26 11.39 -3.02
N VAL A 337 -18.63 12.59 -3.45
CA VAL A 337 -17.95 13.29 -4.55
C VAL A 337 -16.47 13.47 -4.20
N PRO A 338 -15.51 13.09 -5.07
CA PRO A 338 -14.07 13.24 -4.81
C PRO A 338 -13.65 14.65 -4.36
N ALA A 339 -14.44 15.68 -4.71
CA ALA A 339 -14.28 17.05 -4.24
C ALA A 339 -14.29 17.21 -2.71
N GLY A 340 -15.05 16.39 -1.96
CA GLY A 340 -15.08 16.44 -0.49
C GLY A 340 -13.72 16.11 0.13
N VAL A 341 -13.03 15.12 -0.43
CA VAL A 341 -11.67 14.72 0.00
C VAL A 341 -10.69 15.86 -0.23
N LEU A 342 -10.71 16.45 -1.43
CA LEU A 342 -9.86 17.58 -1.79
C LEU A 342 -10.09 18.76 -0.84
N LYS A 343 -11.36 19.04 -0.50
CA LYS A 343 -11.75 20.18 0.34
C LYS A 343 -11.24 20.04 1.76
N GLU A 344 -11.33 18.84 2.33
CA GLU A 344 -10.75 18.58 3.64
C GLU A 344 -9.22 18.66 3.60
N GLY A 345 -8.58 18.15 2.54
CA GLY A 345 -7.13 18.21 2.35
C GLY A 345 -6.60 19.66 2.27
N SER A 346 -7.20 20.50 1.43
CA SER A 346 -6.82 21.91 1.30
C SER A 346 -7.06 22.69 2.60
N ARG A 347 -8.16 22.40 3.30
CA ARG A 347 -8.45 22.97 4.62
C ARG A 347 -7.37 22.63 5.64
N LEU A 348 -6.99 21.36 5.77
CA LEU A 348 -5.94 20.94 6.70
C LEU A 348 -4.61 21.64 6.41
N LEU A 349 -4.25 21.77 5.13
CA LEU A 349 -3.04 22.49 4.70
C LEU A 349 -3.06 23.96 5.11
N ARG A 350 -4.17 24.65 4.83
CA ARG A 350 -4.35 26.08 5.17
C ARG A 350 -4.52 26.34 6.66
N GLU A 351 -5.06 25.42 7.43
CA GLU A 351 -5.28 25.64 8.87
C GLU A 351 -4.06 25.26 9.70
N LYS A 352 -3.45 24.11 9.44
CA LYS A 352 -2.44 23.52 10.31
C LYS A 352 -1.01 23.92 9.94
N PHE A 353 -0.74 24.30 8.68
CA PHE A 353 0.63 24.50 8.18
C PHE A 353 0.88 25.85 7.53
N ARG A 354 0.25 26.91 8.05
CA ARG A 354 0.34 28.29 7.51
C ARG A 354 1.76 28.84 7.42
N LYS A 355 2.67 28.34 8.26
CA LYS A 355 4.07 28.78 8.30
C LYS A 355 4.90 28.28 7.13
N TRP A 356 4.44 27.24 6.44
CA TRP A 356 5.12 26.66 5.29
C TRP A 356 4.49 27.18 4.01
N ASP A 357 5.22 27.98 3.23
CA ASP A 357 4.69 28.50 1.97
C ASP A 357 4.32 27.38 0.98
N VAL A 358 5.06 26.27 0.99
CA VAL A 358 4.72 25.08 0.20
C VAL A 358 3.32 24.53 0.52
N SER A 359 2.83 24.73 1.75
CA SER A 359 1.47 24.34 2.13
C SER A 359 0.41 25.10 1.33
N LYS A 360 0.66 26.40 1.05
CA LYS A 360 -0.24 27.22 0.24
C LYS A 360 -0.28 26.68 -1.20
N THR A 361 0.88 26.33 -1.76
CA THR A 361 0.97 25.71 -3.09
C THR A 361 0.18 24.41 -3.14
N TYR A 362 0.39 23.51 -2.18
CA TYR A 362 -0.36 22.25 -2.11
C TYR A 362 -1.87 22.46 -1.95
N ALA A 363 -2.29 23.40 -1.09
CA ALA A 363 -3.70 23.70 -0.90
C ALA A 363 -4.36 24.22 -2.18
N THR A 364 -3.70 25.14 -2.88
CA THR A 364 -4.18 25.66 -4.17
C THR A 364 -4.26 24.56 -5.22
N THR A 365 -3.24 23.69 -5.33
CA THR A 365 -3.31 22.54 -6.26
C THR A 365 -4.52 21.65 -6.00
N LEU A 366 -4.85 21.37 -4.72
CA LEU A 366 -6.03 20.57 -4.37
C LEU A 366 -7.35 21.29 -4.66
N GLU A 367 -7.39 22.62 -4.55
CA GLU A 367 -8.56 23.44 -4.89
C GLU A 367 -8.80 23.52 -6.39
N ASP A 368 -7.74 23.68 -7.18
CA ASP A 368 -7.81 23.68 -8.64
C ASP A 368 -8.33 22.33 -9.17
N LEU A 369 -8.00 21.22 -8.49
CA LEU A 369 -8.55 19.89 -8.81
C LEU A 369 -10.06 19.76 -8.59
N MET A 370 -10.68 20.61 -7.77
CA MET A 370 -12.13 20.58 -7.54
C MET A 370 -12.92 21.24 -8.65
N LEU A 371 -12.28 22.15 -9.41
CA LEU A 371 -12.97 22.91 -10.43
C LEU A 371 -13.43 21.96 -11.55
N PRO A 372 -14.69 22.04 -11.98
CA PRO A 372 -15.14 21.32 -13.16
C PRO A 372 -14.29 21.75 -14.35
N ASN A 373 -14.00 20.82 -15.25
CA ASN A 373 -13.27 21.12 -16.47
C ASN A 373 -14.05 22.22 -17.22
N PRO A 374 -13.50 23.41 -17.50
CA PRO A 374 -14.24 24.50 -18.12
C PRO A 374 -14.62 24.19 -19.58
N LEU A 375 -14.25 23.00 -20.07
CA LEU A 375 -14.50 22.49 -21.42
C LEU A 375 -15.40 21.24 -21.44
N SER A 376 -15.98 20.81 -20.31
CA SER A 376 -16.91 19.66 -20.26
C SER A 376 -18.37 20.06 -20.43
#